data_AF-A0A7K0Q1E2-F1
#
_entry.id   AF-A0A7K0Q1E2-F1
#
_cell.length_a   1.000
_cell.length_b   1.000
_cell.length_c   1.000
_cell.angle_alpha   90.00
_cell.angle_beta   90.00
_cell.angle_gamma   90.00
#
_symmetry.space_group_name_H-M   'P 1'
#
loop_
_entity.id
_entity.type
_entity.pdbx_description
1 polymer ?
#
loop_
_entity_poly.entity_id
_entity_poly.type
_entity_poly.pdbx_seq_one_letter_code
_entity_poly.pdbx_strand_id
1 'polypeptide(L)'
;MPSQVRAEQPVTAAETVRQLRALATPEGTAALARAGRLLADRTDVVTALSRLRAEFGAEVGGPAWGVARQREKARPAFGADTDRLLFTGDTLEQAGRPELAARRAARLLAGGVADAVDLGCASGTET
;
A
#
# COMPACT_ATOMS: atom_id res chain seq x y z
N MET A 1 -9.22 36.54 -3.33
CA MET A 1 -9.83 35.36 -2.68
C MET A 1 -8.69 34.56 -2.06
N PRO A 2 -8.46 34.61 -0.73
CA PRO A 2 -7.42 33.77 -0.13
C PRO A 2 -7.89 32.32 -0.14
N SER A 3 -7.06 31.48 -0.76
CA SER A 3 -7.19 30.02 -0.86
C SER A 3 -7.15 29.39 0.53
N GLN A 4 -8.23 28.69 0.90
CA GLN A 4 -8.30 27.88 2.12
C GLN A 4 -7.47 26.60 1.92
N VAL A 5 -6.19 26.66 2.27
CA VAL A 5 -5.27 25.49 2.22
C VAL A 5 -5.25 24.78 3.58
N ARG A 6 -5.60 23.48 3.55
CA ARG A 6 -5.19 22.38 4.46
C ARG A 6 -5.30 22.62 5.98
N ALA A 7 -6.49 22.45 6.55
CA ALA A 7 -6.64 22.14 7.98
C ALA A 7 -7.01 20.66 8.24
N GLU A 8 -7.40 19.90 7.21
CA GLU A 8 -7.91 18.51 7.37
C GLU A 8 -6.82 17.42 7.36
N GLN A 9 -5.59 17.76 6.98
CA GLN A 9 -4.55 16.77 6.65
C GLN A 9 -3.94 15.95 7.81
N PRO A 10 -3.78 16.44 9.05
CA PRO A 10 -3.13 15.65 10.10
C PRO A 10 -4.01 14.52 10.64
N VAL A 11 -5.33 14.70 10.69
CA VAL A 11 -6.29 13.69 11.18
C VAL A 11 -6.36 12.50 10.20
N THR A 12 -6.38 12.78 8.90
CA THR A 12 -6.41 11.77 7.84
C THR A 12 -5.12 10.94 7.76
N ALA A 13 -3.96 11.56 8.00
CA ALA A 13 -2.68 10.86 8.02
C ALA A 13 -2.56 9.89 9.20
N ALA A 14 -2.94 10.32 10.41
CA ALA A 14 -2.89 9.48 11.60
C ALA A 14 -3.83 8.26 11.48
N GLU A 15 -5.01 8.47 10.90
CA GLU A 15 -5.95 7.38 10.61
C GLU A 15 -5.39 6.41 9.56
N THR A 16 -4.80 6.92 8.48
CA THR A 16 -4.13 6.08 7.48
C THR A 16 -3.05 5.21 8.12
N VAL A 17 -2.21 5.77 9.00
CA VAL A 17 -1.18 5.01 9.70
C VAL A 17 -1.79 3.96 10.62
N ARG A 18 -2.90 4.26 11.32
CA ARG A 18 -3.63 3.25 12.12
C ARG A 18 -4.13 2.10 11.26
N GLN A 19 -4.77 2.41 10.13
CA GLN A 19 -5.29 1.41 9.20
C GLN A 19 -4.17 0.51 8.65
N LEU A 20 -3.06 1.11 8.20
CA LEU A 20 -1.90 0.35 7.71
C LEU A 20 -1.29 -0.54 8.80
N ARG A 21 -1.21 -0.07 10.05
CA ARG A 21 -0.75 -0.88 11.18
C ARG A 21 -1.70 -2.04 11.48
N ALA A 22 -3.02 -1.83 11.42
CA ALA A 22 -4.00 -2.90 11.58
C ALA A 22 -3.84 -3.97 10.49
N LEU A 23 -3.54 -3.57 9.25
CA LEU A 23 -3.28 -4.48 8.14
C LEU A 23 -1.94 -5.22 8.23
N ALA A 24 -0.98 -4.69 8.98
CA ALA A 24 0.33 -5.32 9.22
C ALA A 24 0.30 -6.40 10.33
N THR A 25 -0.88 -6.83 10.78
CA THR A 25 -1.08 -7.93 11.73
C THR A 25 -1.40 -9.24 11.00
N PRO A 26 -1.37 -10.41 11.67
CA PRO A 26 -1.82 -11.66 11.08
C PRO A 26 -3.27 -11.62 10.59
N GLU A 27 -4.18 -11.01 11.38
CA GLU A 27 -5.59 -10.83 11.01
C GLU A 27 -5.73 -9.92 9.78
N GLY A 28 -5.00 -8.80 9.76
CA GLY A 28 -4.94 -7.89 8.62
C GLY A 28 -4.42 -8.57 7.35
N THR A 29 -3.41 -9.42 7.48
CA THR A 29 -2.87 -10.21 6.36
C THR A 29 -3.90 -11.21 5.82
N ALA A 30 -4.66 -11.87 6.72
CA ALA A 30 -5.75 -12.75 6.33
C ALA A 30 -6.88 -11.99 5.61
N ALA A 31 -7.24 -10.81 6.10
CA ALA A 31 -8.21 -9.92 5.47
C ALA A 31 -7.76 -9.46 4.08
N LEU A 32 -6.49 -9.09 3.90
CA LEU A 32 -5.91 -8.75 2.60
C LEU A 32 -5.96 -9.92 1.61
N ALA A 33 -5.63 -11.13 2.07
CA ALA A 33 -5.73 -12.33 1.26
C ALA A 33 -7.20 -12.62 0.86
N ARG A 34 -8.14 -12.43 1.79
CA ARG A 34 -9.58 -12.58 1.51
C ARG A 34 -10.08 -11.54 0.50
N ALA A 35 -9.69 -10.28 0.66
CA ALA A 35 -10.02 -9.19 -0.26
C ALA A 35 -9.46 -9.44 -1.66
N GLY A 36 -8.22 -9.93 -1.76
CA GLY A 36 -7.60 -10.32 -3.03
C GLY A 36 -8.38 -11.42 -3.75
N ARG A 37 -8.86 -12.44 -3.03
CA ARG A 37 -9.74 -13.48 -3.61
C ARG A 37 -11.05 -12.88 -4.14
N LEU A 38 -11.70 -12.02 -3.36
CA LEU A 38 -12.97 -11.37 -3.77
C LEU A 38 -12.80 -10.50 -5.03
N LEU A 39 -11.66 -9.83 -5.18
CA LEU A 39 -11.33 -9.08 -6.40
C LEU A 39 -11.11 -10.00 -7.60
N ALA A 40 -10.35 -11.09 -7.43
CA ALA A 40 -10.14 -12.10 -8.48
C ALA A 40 -11.46 -12.73 -8.94
N ASP A 41 -12.37 -12.99 -8.00
CA ASP A 41 -13.72 -13.50 -8.25
C ASP A 41 -14.65 -12.43 -8.87
N ARG A 42 -14.18 -11.18 -9.04
CA ARG A 42 -14.94 -10.02 -9.50
C ARG A 42 -16.23 -9.78 -8.71
N THR A 43 -16.18 -10.04 -7.41
CA THR A 43 -17.30 -9.74 -6.50
C THR A 43 -17.58 -8.25 -6.51
N ASP A 44 -18.86 -7.86 -6.54
CA ASP A 44 -19.22 -6.43 -6.49
C ASP A 44 -18.75 -5.78 -5.18
N VAL A 45 -18.50 -4.47 -5.25
CA VAL A 45 -17.87 -3.73 -4.15
C VAL A 45 -18.70 -3.74 -2.87
N VAL A 46 -20.03 -3.70 -2.96
CA VAL A 46 -20.91 -3.63 -1.79
C VAL A 46 -20.90 -4.98 -1.09
N THR A 47 -21.08 -6.07 -1.84
CA THR A 47 -21.01 -7.43 -1.30
C THR A 47 -19.64 -7.74 -0.72
N ALA A 48 -18.56 -7.36 -1.41
CA ALA A 48 -17.20 -7.61 -0.93
C ALA A 48 -16.92 -6.87 0.40
N LEU A 49 -17.25 -5.58 0.49
CA LEU A 49 -17.08 -4.81 1.71
C LEU A 49 -17.95 -5.34 2.86
N SER A 50 -19.21 -5.69 2.59
CA SER A 50 -20.09 -6.27 3.60
C SER A 50 -19.53 -7.59 4.16
N ARG A 51 -19.03 -8.47 3.29
CA ARG A 51 -18.40 -9.74 3.72
C ARG A 51 -17.14 -9.50 4.55
N LEU A 52 -16.25 -8.64 4.08
CA LEU A 52 -15.01 -8.33 4.79
C LEU A 52 -15.26 -7.70 6.16
N ARG A 53 -16.23 -6.79 6.26
CA ARG A 53 -16.61 -6.18 7.55
C ARG A 53 -17.29 -7.16 8.49
N ALA A 54 -18.07 -8.10 7.96
CA ALA A 54 -18.68 -9.15 8.77
C ALA A 54 -17.63 -10.15 9.30
N GLU A 55 -16.60 -10.46 8.51
CA GLU A 55 -15.57 -11.45 8.84
C GLU A 55 -14.45 -10.87 9.72
N PHE A 56 -14.02 -9.62 9.48
CA PHE A 56 -12.85 -8.99 10.12
C PHE A 56 -13.15 -7.68 10.84
N GLY A 57 -14.43 -7.27 10.94
CA GLY A 57 -14.80 -5.98 11.49
C GLY A 57 -14.52 -4.79 10.56
N ALA A 58 -15.06 -3.63 10.93
CA ALA A 58 -14.97 -2.41 10.11
C ALA A 58 -13.54 -1.85 10.00
N GLU A 59 -12.78 -1.93 11.10
CA GLU A 59 -11.42 -1.39 11.23
C GLU A 59 -10.40 -2.12 10.37
N VAL A 60 -10.63 -3.40 10.05
CA VAL A 60 -9.72 -4.21 9.21
C VAL A 60 -10.32 -4.44 7.83
N GLY A 61 -11.59 -4.84 7.75
CA GLY A 61 -12.23 -5.24 6.49
C GLY A 61 -12.35 -4.11 5.47
N GLY A 62 -12.64 -2.88 5.91
CA GLY A 62 -12.70 -1.71 5.03
C GLY A 62 -11.34 -1.38 4.43
N PRO A 63 -10.31 -1.12 5.25
CA PRO A 63 -8.95 -0.85 4.77
C PRO A 63 -8.36 -1.98 3.92
N ALA A 64 -8.63 -3.25 4.26
CA ALA A 64 -8.15 -4.40 3.49
C ALA A 64 -8.64 -4.36 2.03
N TRP A 65 -9.91 -4.02 1.80
CA TRP A 65 -10.45 -3.84 0.45
C TRP A 65 -9.75 -2.72 -0.31
N GLY A 66 -9.54 -1.57 0.35
CA GLY A 66 -8.84 -0.43 -0.23
C GLY A 66 -7.44 -0.78 -0.70
N VAL A 67 -6.64 -1.40 0.18
CA VAL A 67 -5.26 -1.80 -0.14
C VAL A 67 -5.21 -2.91 -1.18
N ALA A 68 -6.12 -3.90 -1.14
CA ALA A 68 -6.17 -4.96 -2.13
C ALA A 68 -6.39 -4.42 -3.56
N ARG A 69 -7.23 -3.39 -3.72
CA ARG A 69 -7.41 -2.69 -5.00
C ARG A 69 -6.16 -1.95 -5.46
N GLN A 70 -5.40 -1.35 -4.55
CA GLN A 70 -4.13 -0.72 -4.92
C GLN A 70 -3.08 -1.76 -5.32
N ARG A 71 -3.04 -2.92 -4.64
CA ARG A 71 -2.17 -4.05 -5.03
C ARG A 71 -2.49 -4.56 -6.43
N GLU A 72 -3.78 -4.68 -6.78
CA GLU A 72 -4.21 -5.05 -8.14
C GLU A 72 -3.67 -4.05 -9.19
N LYS A 73 -3.82 -2.75 -8.95
CA LYS A 73 -3.30 -1.69 -9.83
C LYS A 73 -1.77 -1.67 -9.91
N ALA A 74 -1.09 -1.99 -8.82
CA ALA A 74 0.38 -2.00 -8.75
C ALA A 74 0.99 -3.24 -9.44
N ARG A 75 0.23 -4.33 -9.59
CA ARG A 75 0.73 -5.62 -10.07
C ARG A 75 1.46 -5.58 -11.42
N PRO A 76 1.03 -4.79 -12.42
CA PRO A 76 1.79 -4.67 -13.67
C PRO A 76 3.20 -4.10 -13.51
N ALA A 77 3.46 -3.28 -12.49
CA ALA A 77 4.77 -2.67 -12.24
C ALA A 77 5.59 -3.43 -11.19
N PHE A 78 4.95 -3.96 -10.15
CA PHE A 78 5.60 -4.56 -8.98
C PHE A 78 5.51 -6.10 -8.95
N GLY A 79 4.76 -6.72 -9.87
CA GLY A 79 4.62 -8.17 -9.93
C GLY A 79 4.13 -8.80 -8.62
N ALA A 80 4.78 -9.91 -8.22
CA ALA A 80 4.44 -10.64 -7.00
C ALA A 80 4.78 -9.88 -5.71
N ASP A 81 5.66 -8.88 -5.75
CA ASP A 81 6.01 -8.11 -4.55
C ASP A 81 4.81 -7.32 -4.00
N THR A 82 3.82 -7.04 -4.85
CA THR A 82 2.54 -6.45 -4.42
C THR A 82 1.86 -7.22 -3.30
N ASP A 83 2.11 -8.53 -3.17
CA ASP A 83 1.49 -9.36 -2.13
C ASP A 83 2.04 -9.04 -0.73
N ARG A 84 3.21 -8.38 -0.65
CA ARG A 84 3.89 -7.97 0.58
C ARG A 84 3.80 -6.47 0.86
N LEU A 85 3.50 -5.66 -0.16
CA LEU A 85 3.48 -4.20 -0.05
C LEU A 85 2.11 -3.66 0.37
N LEU A 86 2.08 -2.53 1.07
CA LEU A 86 0.85 -1.80 1.40
C LEU A 86 0.90 -0.45 0.70
N PHE A 87 -0.15 -0.13 -0.06
CA PHE A 87 -0.24 1.10 -0.83
C PHE A 87 -1.47 1.89 -0.40
N THR A 88 -1.28 3.19 -0.18
CA THR A 88 -2.34 4.18 -0.37
C THR A 88 -2.37 4.60 -1.85
N GLY A 89 -3.46 5.28 -2.27
CA GLY A 89 -3.53 5.84 -3.63
C GLY A 89 -2.34 6.74 -3.94
N ASP A 90 -2.11 7.75 -3.12
CA ASP A 90 -1.02 8.71 -3.26
C ASP A 90 0.36 8.02 -3.30
N THR A 91 0.62 7.04 -2.43
CA THR A 91 1.91 6.33 -2.44
C THR A 91 2.12 5.51 -3.71
N LEU A 92 1.05 4.96 -4.30
CA LEU A 92 1.15 4.22 -5.55
C LEU A 92 1.37 5.15 -6.74
N GLU A 93 0.73 6.33 -6.75
CA GLU A 93 0.94 7.35 -7.78
C GLU A 93 2.37 7.91 -7.78
N GLN A 94 2.98 7.96 -6.59
CA GLN A 94 4.35 8.42 -6.41
C GLN A 94 5.40 7.29 -6.48
N ALA A 95 4.98 6.03 -6.51
CA ALA A 95 5.90 4.91 -6.57
C ALA A 95 6.59 4.86 -7.94
N GLY A 96 7.91 4.91 -7.96
CA GLY A 96 8.64 4.70 -9.21
C GLY A 96 8.86 3.23 -9.52
N ARG A 97 9.77 2.99 -10.46
CA ARG A 97 9.88 1.70 -11.17
C ARG A 97 10.83 0.76 -10.40
N PRO A 98 10.40 -0.45 -10.02
CA PRO A 98 11.26 -1.42 -9.33
C PRO A 98 12.55 -1.74 -10.08
N GLU A 99 12.52 -1.72 -11.42
CA GLU A 99 13.71 -1.96 -12.25
C GLU A 99 14.77 -0.87 -12.06
N LEU A 100 14.36 0.36 -11.78
CA LEU A 100 15.27 1.47 -11.54
C LEU A 100 15.87 1.40 -10.14
N ALA A 101 15.08 1.05 -9.13
CA ALA A 101 15.58 0.75 -7.78
C ALA A 101 16.60 -0.39 -7.82
N ALA A 102 16.28 -1.52 -8.46
CA ALA A 102 17.20 -2.64 -8.64
C ALA A 102 18.52 -2.22 -9.32
N ARG A 103 18.45 -1.35 -10.34
CA ARG A 103 19.64 -0.81 -11.01
C ARG A 103 20.47 0.09 -10.10
N ARG A 104 19.84 0.90 -9.24
CA ARG A 104 20.54 1.75 -8.26
C ARG A 104 21.20 0.89 -7.20
N ALA A 105 20.48 -0.07 -6.61
CA ALA A 105 21.02 -1.04 -5.66
C ALA A 105 22.24 -1.78 -6.24
N ALA A 106 22.15 -2.29 -7.47
CA ALA A 106 23.25 -2.99 -8.12
C ALA A 106 24.50 -2.10 -8.30
N ARG A 107 24.32 -0.81 -8.59
CA ARG A 107 25.44 0.15 -8.71
C ARG A 107 26.10 0.45 -7.36
N LEU A 108 25.30 0.62 -6.30
CA LEU A 108 25.82 0.83 -4.95
C LEU A 108 26.62 -0.39 -4.48
N LEU A 109 26.08 -1.59 -4.66
CA LEU A 109 26.74 -2.84 -4.31
C LEU A 109 28.04 -3.06 -5.12
N ALA A 110 28.02 -2.79 -6.43
CA ALA A 110 29.22 -2.88 -7.26
C ALA A 110 30.32 -1.87 -6.87
N GLY A 111 29.92 -0.73 -6.28
CA GLY A 111 30.84 0.26 -5.73
C GLY A 111 31.38 -0.07 -4.34
N GLY A 112 31.00 -1.20 -3.75
CA GLY A 112 31.42 -1.60 -2.39
C GLY A 112 30.77 -0.77 -1.28
N VAL A 113 29.66 -0.09 -1.56
CA VAL A 113 28.90 0.66 -0.55
C VAL A 113 28.25 -0.31 0.42
N ALA A 114 28.62 -0.23 1.70
CA ALA A 114 28.03 -1.05 2.77
C ALA A 114 26.80 -0.37 3.41
N ASP A 115 26.78 0.96 3.46
CA ASP A 115 25.73 1.76 4.09
C ASP A 115 25.25 2.87 3.14
N ALA A 116 23.94 3.03 3.04
CA ALA A 116 23.30 4.10 2.27
C ALA A 116 22.15 4.71 3.06
N VAL A 117 21.96 6.01 2.90
CA VAL A 117 20.83 6.75 3.49
C VAL A 117 20.01 7.33 2.35
N ASP A 118 18.73 6.97 2.31
CA ASP A 118 17.76 7.57 1.39
C ASP A 118 17.08 8.78 2.05
N LEU A 119 17.60 9.97 1.75
CA LEU A 119 17.08 11.25 2.27
C LEU A 119 15.72 11.63 1.67
N GLY A 120 15.32 10.96 0.59
CA GLY A 120 14.08 11.20 -0.15
C GLY A 120 13.19 9.97 -0.21
N CYS A 121 13.19 9.14 0.85
CA CYS A 121 12.67 7.78 0.79
C CYS A 121 11.20 7.68 0.39
N ALA A 122 10.40 8.74 0.54
CA ALA A 122 9.01 8.82 0.07
C ALA A 122 8.21 7.51 0.29
N SER A 123 7.78 6.84 -0.78
CA SER A 123 7.03 5.55 -0.77
C SER A 123 7.92 4.32 -0.53
N GLY A 124 9.24 4.48 -0.48
CA GLY A 124 10.23 3.43 -0.22
C GLY A 124 10.57 2.58 -1.44
N THR A 125 10.22 3.01 -2.65
CA THR A 125 10.32 2.19 -3.88
C THR A 125 11.48 2.56 -4.80
N GLU A 126 12.36 3.49 -4.39
CA GLU A 126 13.35 4.10 -5.29
C GLU A 126 14.80 3.64 -5.10
N THR A 127 15.16 3.03 -3.98
CA THR A 127 16.56 2.74 -3.61
C THR A 127 16.84 1.25 -3.55
#